data_AF-A0A5J4RC29-F1
#
_entry.id   AF-A0A5J4RC29-F1
#
_cell.length_a   1.000
_cell.length_b   1.000
_cell.length_c   1.000
_cell.angle_alpha   90.00
_cell.angle_beta   90.00
_cell.angle_gamma   90.00
#
_symmetry.space_group_name_H-M   'P 1'
#
loop_
_entity.id
_entity.type
_entity.pdbx_description
1 polymer ?
#
loop_
_entity_poly.entity_id
_entity_poly.type
_entity_poly.pdbx_seq_one_letter_code
_entity_poly.pdbx_strand_id
1 'polypeptide(L)'
;MNVIQRPLAKEFSATMKDYIIDSDTVITFSVKYNNKTILDEEYVPDADFKIHVRKLGKFCQQALWGEWCTGSSLLQASAAGIFEFYINDSLDISSYVLFCRMQTNKAAAPAAWLSEVNRKITRPDSKEYAGTVIVPGQTIQVTV
;
A
#
# COMPACT_ATOMS: atom_id res chain seq x y z
N MET A 1 -6.37 8.74 -23.17
CA MET A 1 -5.86 8.15 -21.92
C MET A 1 -6.73 8.55 -20.74
N ASN A 2 -7.36 7.58 -20.07
CA ASN A 2 -8.21 7.80 -18.90
C ASN A 2 -7.91 6.76 -17.81
N VAL A 3 -7.83 7.18 -16.55
CA VAL A 3 -7.58 6.26 -15.43
C VAL A 3 -8.91 5.77 -14.88
N ILE A 4 -9.24 4.49 -15.14
CA ILE A 4 -10.48 3.85 -14.68
C ILE A 4 -10.39 3.47 -13.20
N GLN A 5 -9.24 2.91 -12.81
CA GLN A 5 -8.97 2.50 -11.44
C GLN A 5 -7.56 2.92 -11.05
N ARG A 6 -7.43 3.41 -9.82
CA ARG A 6 -6.16 3.76 -9.20
C ARG A 6 -6.21 3.51 -7.69
N PRO A 7 -5.05 3.44 -7.02
CA PRO A 7 -4.95 3.47 -5.57
C PRO A 7 -5.62 4.70 -4.97
N LEU A 8 -6.13 4.55 -3.76
CA LEU A 8 -6.60 5.69 -2.95
C LEU A 8 -5.42 6.47 -2.37
N ALA A 9 -5.68 7.68 -1.88
CA ALA A 9 -4.67 8.52 -1.21
C ALA A 9 -4.08 7.89 0.07
N LYS A 10 -4.77 6.91 0.67
CA LYS A 10 -4.27 6.10 1.78
C LYS A 10 -4.70 4.66 1.56
N GLU A 11 -3.75 3.72 1.51
CA GLU A 11 -4.05 2.31 1.32
C GLU A 11 -3.18 1.39 2.17
N PHE A 12 -3.73 0.22 2.48
CA PHE A 12 -2.93 -0.89 2.98
C PHE A 12 -2.25 -1.59 1.81
N SER A 13 -0.97 -1.94 1.96
CA SER A 13 -0.22 -2.65 0.93
C SER A 13 -0.88 -3.98 0.50
N ALA A 14 -1.61 -4.65 1.40
CA ALA A 14 -2.31 -5.91 1.09
C ALA A 14 -3.60 -5.75 0.27
N THR A 15 -4.25 -4.58 0.34
CA THR A 15 -5.56 -4.32 -0.30
C THR A 15 -5.48 -3.20 -1.32
N MET A 16 -4.25 -2.83 -1.68
CA MET A 16 -3.99 -1.75 -2.62
C MET A 16 -4.60 -2.10 -3.97
N LYS A 17 -5.30 -1.13 -4.57
CA LYS A 17 -5.94 -1.36 -5.87
C LYS A 17 -4.89 -1.33 -6.97
N ASP A 18 -5.06 -2.23 -7.95
CA ASP A 18 -4.28 -2.19 -9.18
C ASP A 18 -4.68 -0.96 -10.03
N TYR A 19 -3.78 -0.49 -10.88
CA TYR A 19 -4.15 0.51 -11.89
C TYR A 19 -4.84 -0.16 -13.07
N ILE A 20 -5.91 0.49 -13.54
CA ILE A 20 -6.56 0.18 -14.81
C ILE A 20 -6.64 1.49 -15.57
N ILE A 21 -5.95 1.56 -16.70
CA ILE A 21 -5.83 2.75 -17.54
C ILE A 21 -6.36 2.39 -18.93
N ASP A 22 -7.26 3.21 -19.44
CA ASP A 22 -7.77 3.14 -20.80
C ASP A 22 -6.86 3.99 -21.71
N SER A 23 -6.17 3.35 -22.64
CA SER A 23 -5.18 3.97 -23.52
C SER A 23 -5.07 3.21 -24.84
N ASP A 24 -5.03 3.95 -25.93
CA ASP A 24 -4.77 3.46 -27.29
C ASP A 24 -3.27 3.44 -27.64
N THR A 25 -2.44 4.04 -26.79
CA THR A 25 -0.98 4.09 -26.96
C THR A 25 -0.24 3.44 -25.80
N VAL A 26 1.03 3.08 -26.04
CA VAL A 26 1.98 2.68 -24.99
C VAL A 26 2.14 3.82 -23.99
N ILE A 27 2.25 3.48 -22.70
CA ILE A 27 2.51 4.44 -21.62
C ILE A 27 3.77 4.04 -20.86
N THR A 28 4.46 5.03 -20.28
CA THR A 28 5.46 4.78 -19.23
C THR A 28 4.77 4.92 -17.87
N PHE A 29 5.00 3.94 -17.00
CA PHE A 29 4.51 3.94 -15.62
C PHE A 29 5.71 3.88 -14.68
N SER A 30 5.83 4.88 -13.80
CA SER A 30 6.91 4.92 -12.83
C SER A 30 6.41 5.20 -11.42
N VAL A 31 7.13 4.65 -10.44
CA VAL A 31 6.82 4.81 -9.02
C VAL A 31 8.03 5.38 -8.32
N LYS A 32 7.82 6.47 -7.57
CA LYS A 32 8.86 7.05 -6.70
C LYS A 32 8.54 6.82 -5.23
N TYR A 33 9.59 6.54 -4.48
CA TYR A 33 9.57 6.40 -3.03
C TYR A 33 10.87 6.98 -2.47
N ASN A 34 10.78 7.82 -1.43
CA ASN A 34 11.95 8.50 -0.82
C ASN A 34 12.86 9.19 -1.85
N ASN A 35 12.27 9.95 -2.79
CA ASN A 35 12.95 10.66 -3.88
C ASN A 35 13.74 9.76 -4.84
N LYS A 36 13.49 8.45 -4.84
CA LYS A 36 14.10 7.49 -5.77
C LYS A 36 13.02 6.84 -6.62
N THR A 37 13.26 6.74 -7.92
CA THR A 37 12.45 5.90 -8.80
C THR A 37 12.74 4.44 -8.46
N ILE A 38 11.72 3.72 -8.02
CA ILE A 38 11.80 2.31 -7.63
C ILE A 38 11.17 1.38 -8.67
N LEU A 39 10.29 1.90 -9.53
CA LEU A 39 9.71 1.22 -10.69
C LEU A 39 9.74 2.18 -11.87
N ASP A 40 10.10 1.67 -13.04
CA ASP A 40 10.02 2.38 -14.31
C ASP A 40 9.83 1.34 -15.42
N GLU A 41 8.62 1.27 -15.96
CA GLU A 41 8.20 0.23 -16.91
C GLU A 41 7.32 0.80 -18.02
N GLU A 42 7.44 0.24 -19.21
CA GLU A 42 6.55 0.52 -20.33
C GLU A 42 5.41 -0.51 -20.38
N TYR A 43 4.19 -0.01 -20.59
CA TYR A 43 3.00 -0.84 -20.70
C TYR A 43 2.34 -0.64 -22.06
N VAL A 44 2.09 -1.76 -22.75
CA VAL A 44 1.36 -1.80 -24.02
C VAL A 44 -0.12 -2.13 -23.72
N PRO A 45 -1.08 -1.42 -24.35
CA PRO A 45 -2.49 -1.72 -24.16
C PRO A 45 -2.86 -3.10 -24.70
N ASP A 46 -3.82 -3.73 -24.03
CA ASP A 46 -4.39 -5.01 -24.45
C ASP A 46 -5.39 -4.85 -25.61
N ALA A 47 -6.03 -5.95 -26.00
CA ALA A 47 -7.02 -5.96 -27.09
C ALA A 47 -8.27 -5.11 -26.79
N ASP A 48 -8.53 -4.79 -25.52
CA ASP A 48 -9.64 -3.93 -25.07
C ASP A 48 -9.16 -2.48 -24.82
N PHE A 49 -7.95 -2.13 -25.27
CA PHE A 49 -7.30 -0.83 -25.05
C PHE A 49 -7.06 -0.51 -23.57
N LYS A 50 -6.87 -1.54 -22.73
CA LYS A 50 -6.64 -1.39 -21.30
C LYS A 50 -5.23 -1.77 -20.93
N ILE A 51 -4.71 -1.03 -19.97
CA ILE A 51 -3.41 -1.24 -19.35
C ILE A 51 -3.66 -1.58 -17.88
N HIS A 52 -3.14 -2.72 -17.48
CA HIS A 52 -3.28 -3.25 -16.12
C HIS A 52 -1.93 -3.28 -15.41
N VAL A 53 -1.70 -2.35 -14.49
CA VAL A 53 -0.52 -2.41 -13.61
C VAL A 53 -0.92 -3.15 -12.34
N ARG A 54 -0.50 -4.41 -12.25
CA ARG A 54 -0.95 -5.36 -11.23
C ARG A 54 0.06 -5.49 -10.09
N LYS A 55 -0.43 -5.94 -8.93
CA LYS A 55 0.40 -6.30 -7.75
C LYS A 55 1.19 -5.11 -7.17
N LEU A 56 0.73 -3.88 -7.38
CA LEU A 56 1.37 -2.68 -6.84
C LEU A 56 1.44 -2.71 -5.31
N GLY A 57 0.42 -3.23 -4.66
CA GLY A 57 0.42 -3.42 -3.21
C GLY A 57 1.59 -4.25 -2.71
N LYS A 58 1.87 -5.38 -3.38
CA LYS A 58 3.00 -6.25 -3.05
C LYS A 58 4.34 -5.58 -3.35
N PHE A 59 4.41 -4.80 -4.42
CA PHE A 59 5.60 -4.04 -4.78
C PHE A 59 5.93 -2.97 -3.73
N CYS A 60 4.96 -2.10 -3.38
CA CYS A 60 5.12 -1.11 -2.30
C CYS A 60 5.46 -1.77 -0.97
N GLN A 61 4.88 -2.94 -0.68
CA GLN A 61 5.18 -3.71 0.52
C GLN A 61 6.67 -4.11 0.62
N GLN A 62 7.33 -4.42 -0.50
CA GLN A 62 8.75 -4.80 -0.50
C GLN A 62 9.68 -3.62 -0.19
N ALA A 63 9.24 -2.39 -0.46
CA ALA A 63 9.98 -1.17 -0.13
C ALA A 63 9.79 -0.71 1.33
N LEU A 64 8.75 -1.21 2.01
CA LEU A 64 8.44 -0.90 3.40
C LEU A 64 8.98 -1.98 4.35
N TRP A 65 9.42 -1.58 5.53
CA TRP A 65 9.85 -2.51 6.57
C TRP A 65 9.57 -1.95 7.97
N GLY A 66 9.21 -2.82 8.90
CA GLY A 66 9.00 -2.48 10.30
C GLY A 66 9.65 -3.52 11.19
N GLU A 67 10.06 -3.12 12.38
CA GLU A 67 10.52 -4.04 13.41
C GLU A 67 9.32 -4.48 14.26
N TRP A 68 9.38 -5.67 14.83
CA TRP A 68 8.31 -6.06 15.75
C TRP A 68 8.46 -5.31 17.08
N CYS A 69 7.36 -4.86 17.66
CA CYS A 69 7.38 -4.22 18.98
C CYS A 69 7.57 -5.25 20.11
N THR A 70 8.74 -5.90 20.16
CA THR A 70 9.18 -6.69 21.31
C THR A 70 9.54 -5.78 22.48
N GLY A 71 8.52 -5.27 23.17
CA GLY A 71 8.67 -4.50 24.42
C GLY A 71 9.01 -3.02 24.24
N SER A 72 9.00 -2.50 23.02
CA SER A 72 9.30 -1.11 22.70
C SER A 72 8.16 -0.47 21.91
N SER A 73 7.67 0.69 22.38
CA SER A 73 6.65 1.50 21.73
C SER A 73 7.25 2.57 20.79
N LEU A 74 8.48 2.35 20.30
CA LEU A 74 9.17 3.29 19.42
C LEU A 74 8.41 3.45 18.09
N LEU A 75 8.48 4.67 17.57
CA LEU A 75 7.79 5.09 16.35
C LEU A 75 8.48 4.47 15.13
N GLN A 76 7.75 3.65 14.36
CA GLN A 76 8.30 2.94 13.20
C GLN A 76 8.02 3.69 11.90
N ALA A 77 8.82 4.73 11.64
CA ALA A 77 8.66 5.58 10.46
C ALA A 77 8.83 4.83 9.12
N SER A 78 9.48 3.66 9.12
CA SER A 78 9.74 2.84 7.92
C SER A 78 8.59 1.88 7.56
N ALA A 79 7.64 1.65 8.46
CA ALA A 79 6.52 0.73 8.26
C ALA A 79 5.37 1.32 7.41
N ALA A 80 5.48 2.61 7.08
CA ALA A 80 4.57 3.31 6.19
C ALA A 80 5.34 4.37 5.39
N GLY A 81 4.80 4.78 4.25
CA GLY A 81 5.51 5.70 3.37
C GLY A 81 4.61 6.31 2.30
N ILE A 82 5.05 7.44 1.73
CA ILE A 82 4.37 8.09 0.62
C ILE A 82 4.99 7.57 -0.68
N PHE A 83 4.15 6.97 -1.53
CA PHE A 83 4.50 6.52 -2.87
C PHE A 83 3.86 7.46 -3.88
N GLU A 84 4.63 7.87 -4.87
CA GLU A 84 4.19 8.75 -5.94
C GLU A 84 4.11 7.95 -7.24
N PHE A 85 2.94 7.94 -7.88
CA PHE A 85 2.68 7.20 -9.11
C PHE A 85 2.63 8.16 -10.27
N TYR A 86 3.42 7.86 -11.30
CA TYR A 86 3.57 8.67 -12.50
C TYR A 86 3.11 7.90 -13.73
N ILE A 87 2.43 8.60 -14.64
CA ILE A 87 2.04 8.12 -15.94
C ILE A 87 2.59 9.10 -16.97
N ASN A 88 3.44 8.65 -17.90
CA ASN A 88 4.10 9.50 -18.89
C ASN A 88 4.79 10.72 -18.25
N ASP A 89 5.59 10.48 -17.21
CA ASP A 89 6.29 11.49 -16.40
C ASP A 89 5.39 12.50 -15.66
N SER A 90 4.07 12.37 -15.77
CA SER A 90 3.10 13.19 -15.06
C SER A 90 2.64 12.51 -13.77
N LEU A 91 2.65 13.24 -12.65
CA LEU A 91 2.18 12.72 -11.37
C LEU A 91 0.65 12.51 -11.42
N ASP A 92 0.20 11.27 -11.26
CA ASP A 92 -1.24 10.96 -11.17
C ASP A 92 -1.74 11.08 -9.72
N ILE A 93 -1.07 10.39 -8.78
CA ILE A 93 -1.45 10.42 -7.36
C ILE A 93 -0.25 10.15 -6.45
N SER A 94 -0.32 10.70 -5.24
CA SER A 94 0.50 10.27 -4.11
C SER A 94 -0.36 9.47 -3.13
N SER A 95 0.07 8.27 -2.80
CA SER A 95 -0.61 7.37 -1.86
C SER A 95 0.26 7.15 -0.63
N TYR A 96 -0.33 7.34 0.55
CA TYR A 96 0.27 6.93 1.81
C TYR A 96 -0.02 5.44 2.03
N VAL A 97 1.00 4.62 1.81
CA VAL A 97 0.89 3.16 1.90
C VAL A 97 1.38 2.70 3.26
N LEU A 98 0.55 1.89 3.92
CA LEU A 98 0.90 1.22 5.16
C LEU A 98 1.24 -0.24 4.89
N PHE A 99 2.33 -0.71 5.50
CA PHE A 99 2.65 -2.12 5.48
C PHE A 99 1.52 -2.92 6.15
N CYS A 100 0.93 -3.82 5.38
CA CYS A 100 -0.10 -4.73 5.87
C CYS A 100 -0.03 -6.04 5.09
N ARG A 101 -0.32 -7.15 5.77
CA ARG A 101 -0.43 -8.48 5.17
C ARG A 101 -1.84 -9.06 5.27
N MET A 102 -2.73 -8.42 6.02
CA MET A 102 -4.13 -8.81 6.15
C MET A 102 -4.94 -8.20 5.01
N GLN A 103 -5.69 -9.02 4.28
CA GLN A 103 -6.71 -8.53 3.37
C GLN A 103 -7.94 -8.10 4.17
N THR A 104 -8.37 -6.86 4.00
CA THR A 104 -9.47 -6.26 4.75
C THR A 104 -10.32 -5.37 3.85
N ASN A 105 -11.63 -5.31 4.12
CA ASN A 105 -12.53 -4.35 3.47
C ASN A 105 -12.53 -2.99 4.17
N LYS A 106 -11.77 -2.84 5.26
CA LYS A 106 -11.65 -1.57 6.01
C LYS A 106 -10.72 -0.61 5.25
N ALA A 107 -11.15 0.64 5.09
CA ALA A 107 -10.32 1.69 4.51
C ALA A 107 -9.15 2.04 5.42
N ALA A 108 -8.00 2.38 4.82
CA ALA A 108 -6.82 2.90 5.52
C ALA A 108 -6.97 4.40 5.89
N ALA A 109 -8.14 4.80 6.38
CA ALA A 109 -8.45 6.20 6.71
C ALA A 109 -8.23 6.52 8.21
N PRO A 110 -8.69 5.68 9.16
CA PRO A 110 -8.33 5.76 10.57
C PRO A 110 -7.33 4.66 10.98
N ALA A 111 -6.82 4.78 12.20
CA ALA A 111 -6.22 3.72 13.03
C ALA A 111 -6.22 2.29 12.43
N ALA A 112 -5.07 1.84 11.91
CA ALA A 112 -5.00 0.80 10.89
C ALA A 112 -3.97 -0.33 11.19
N TRP A 113 -4.48 -1.58 11.21
CA TRP A 113 -3.88 -2.87 11.59
C TRP A 113 -2.51 -3.17 10.97
N LEU A 114 -1.42 -3.08 11.76
CA LEU A 114 -0.14 -3.75 11.44
C LEU A 114 -0.23 -5.21 11.90
N SER A 115 0.09 -6.16 11.02
CA SER A 115 0.01 -7.60 11.29
C SER A 115 1.39 -8.26 11.17
N GLU A 116 1.75 -9.07 12.16
CA GLU A 116 2.89 -9.98 12.09
C GLU A 116 2.55 -11.12 11.12
N VAL A 117 3.41 -11.37 10.15
CA VAL A 117 3.34 -12.62 9.38
C VAL A 117 4.75 -13.16 9.22
N ASN A 118 5.34 -13.62 10.32
CA ASN A 118 6.36 -14.65 10.15
C ASN A 118 5.80 -16.06 10.30
N ARG A 119 4.53 -16.23 10.68
CA ARG A 119 3.89 -17.54 10.76
C ARG A 119 2.41 -17.48 10.36
N LYS A 120 2.04 -18.19 9.29
CA LYS A 120 0.64 -18.57 9.05
C LYS A 120 0.29 -19.69 10.02
N ILE A 121 -0.14 -19.35 11.23
CA ILE A 121 -0.68 -20.32 12.19
C ILE A 121 -2.04 -19.81 12.64
N THR A 122 -3.09 -20.20 11.93
CA THR A 122 -4.46 -20.14 12.43
C THR A 122 -4.67 -21.35 13.33
N ARG A 123 -4.29 -21.25 14.60
CA ARG A 123 -4.73 -22.19 15.65
C ARG A 123 -5.73 -21.47 16.57
N PRO A 124 -6.74 -22.17 17.11
CA PRO A 124 -7.49 -21.68 18.25
C PRO A 124 -6.53 -21.16 19.33
N ASP A 125 -6.86 -20.03 19.96
CA ASP A 125 -6.06 -19.35 20.99
C ASP A 125 -4.77 -18.64 20.51
N SER A 126 -4.58 -18.47 19.21
CA SER A 126 -3.47 -17.66 18.68
C SER A 126 -3.71 -16.17 18.91
N LYS A 127 -2.72 -15.47 19.47
CA LYS A 127 -2.81 -14.03 19.70
C LYS A 127 -2.66 -13.27 18.37
N GLU A 128 -3.73 -12.60 17.95
CA GLU A 128 -3.71 -11.66 16.82
C GLU A 128 -3.42 -10.26 17.35
N TYR A 129 -2.51 -9.53 16.69
CA TYR A 129 -2.11 -8.19 17.10
C TYR A 129 -2.36 -7.17 15.99
N ALA A 130 -2.72 -5.96 16.40
CA ALA A 130 -3.14 -4.87 15.54
C ALA A 130 -2.27 -3.64 15.79
N GLY A 131 -1.48 -3.21 14.80
CA GLY A 131 -0.93 -1.85 14.81
C GLY A 131 -1.96 -0.80 14.39
N THR A 132 -1.69 0.48 14.63
CA THR A 132 -2.60 1.55 14.25
C THR A 132 -1.84 2.86 14.07
N VAL A 133 -2.28 3.72 13.13
CA VAL A 133 -1.85 5.13 13.07
C VAL A 133 -2.57 5.89 14.17
N ILE A 134 -1.81 6.51 15.05
CA ILE A 134 -2.30 7.28 16.19
C ILE A 134 -1.94 8.74 15.93
N VAL A 135 -2.94 9.62 15.96
CA VAL A 135 -2.70 11.06 15.95
C VAL A 135 -2.32 11.50 17.37
N PRO A 136 -1.39 12.46 17.57
CA PRO A 136 -1.10 12.98 18.91
C PRO A 136 -2.39 13.38 19.65
N GLY A 137 -2.60 12.80 20.84
CA GLY A 137 -3.79 13.04 21.68
C GLY A 137 -4.98 12.11 21.42
N GLN A 138 -4.90 11.18 20.46
CA GLN A 138 -5.99 10.23 20.17
C GLN A 138 -6.10 9.13 21.23
N THR A 139 -7.26 8.97 21.85
CA THR A 139 -7.56 7.88 22.77
C THR A 139 -7.98 6.62 22.01
N ILE A 140 -7.36 5.48 22.32
CA ILE A 140 -7.69 4.18 21.71
C ILE A 140 -8.51 3.38 22.73
N GLN A 141 -9.71 2.97 22.33
CA GLN A 141 -10.53 2.03 23.09
C GLN A 141 -10.47 0.68 22.37
N VAL A 142 -9.94 -0.34 23.03
CA VAL A 142 -9.88 -1.71 22.51
C VAL A 142 -10.91 -2.55 23.26
N THR A 143 -11.88 -3.10 22.52
CA THR A 143 -12.81 -4.11 23.04
C THR A 143 -12.39 -5.44 22.45
N VAL A 144 -12.01 -6.38 23.33
CA VAL A 144 -11.61 -7.75 22.98
C VAL A 144 -12.83 -8.65 23.00
#